data_AF-A0A0N1E5H5-F1
#
_entry.id   AF-A0A0N1E5H5-F1
#
_cell.length_a   1.000
_cell.length_b   1.000
_cell.length_c   1.000
_cell.angle_alpha   90.00
_cell.angle_beta   90.00
_cell.angle_gamma   90.00
#
_symmetry.space_group_name_H-M   'P 1'
#
loop_
_entity.id
_entity.type
_entity.pdbx_description
1 polymer ?
#
loop_
_entity_poly.entity_id
_entity_poly.type
_entity_poly.pdbx_seq_one_letter_code
_entity_poly.pdbx_strand_id
1 'polypeptide(L)'
;MKKSMITYEESFKLNDSVVLAYSSIVPDWLALKDEVLKDFIYEDFFVKAEYDLANIEDALKKKAKREFHTYQKIINNNLNYIPSEKEEWIAEHEVKIESAIHDYLIVSTTHYYCLGAVRGTASDYHVTEITYRIFDVRKKIKVNLYDVVNPSINWNQLIRSGTDRTLFRTGRFKGVNIKVDYNKDTTVEKIPEPPSFYFNKEKIYFLYPALDLIDSERCAVLEIFKNFNDMKSYFSMEFKKRMGIE
;
A
#
# COMPACT_ATOMS: atom_id res chain seq x y z
N MET A 1 -22.09 -9.71 4.91
CA MET A 1 -21.06 -10.60 5.50
C MET A 1 -20.28 -9.82 6.54
N LYS A 2 -20.18 -10.30 7.78
CA LYS A 2 -19.08 -9.87 8.66
C LYS A 2 -17.79 -10.25 7.93
N LYS A 3 -16.88 -9.29 7.74
CA LYS A 3 -15.54 -9.60 7.22
C LYS A 3 -14.81 -10.31 8.36
N SER A 4 -14.69 -11.63 8.31
CA SER A 4 -13.75 -12.34 9.17
C SER A 4 -12.33 -12.01 8.70
N MET A 5 -11.41 -11.91 9.65
CA MET A 5 -10.00 -11.63 9.42
C MET A 5 -9.18 -12.71 10.10
N ILE A 6 -8.05 -13.07 9.50
CA ILE A 6 -7.03 -13.91 10.11
C ILE A 6 -5.93 -12.97 10.58
N THR A 7 -5.59 -13.05 11.86
CA THR A 7 -4.56 -12.21 12.50
C THR A 7 -3.43 -13.11 13.00
N TYR A 8 -2.20 -12.72 12.70
CA TYR A 8 -0.99 -13.32 13.24
C TYR A 8 -0.18 -12.25 13.97
N GLU A 9 0.23 -12.54 15.19
CA GLU A 9 1.05 -11.65 16.01
C GLU A 9 2.20 -12.46 16.63
N GLU A 10 3.41 -11.92 16.56
CA GLU A 10 4.58 -12.52 17.19
C GLU A 10 5.57 -11.41 17.54
N SER A 11 6.34 -11.60 18.61
CA SER A 11 7.43 -10.69 18.96
C SER A 11 8.74 -11.44 19.03
N PHE A 12 9.82 -10.74 18.65
CA PHE A 12 11.15 -11.30 18.62
C PHE A 12 12.16 -10.32 19.22
N LYS A 13 12.96 -10.82 20.17
CA LYS A 13 14.03 -10.03 20.78
C LYS A 13 15.21 -9.98 19.81
N LEU A 14 15.48 -8.80 19.27
CA LEU A 14 16.60 -8.60 18.33
C LEU A 14 17.94 -8.46 19.06
N ASN A 15 17.94 -7.81 20.23
CA ASN A 15 19.06 -7.77 21.17
C ASN A 15 18.56 -7.46 22.60
N ASP A 16 19.44 -7.22 23.57
CA ASP A 16 19.05 -6.95 24.96
C ASP A 16 18.20 -5.68 25.17
N SER A 17 18.27 -4.75 24.24
CA SER A 17 17.60 -3.46 24.31
C SER A 17 16.48 -3.28 23.29
N VAL A 18 16.34 -4.16 22.29
CA VAL A 18 15.38 -4.00 21.19
C VAL A 18 14.52 -5.25 21.02
N VAL A 19 13.21 -5.06 21.06
CA VAL A 19 12.20 -6.07 20.68
C VAL A 19 11.47 -5.60 19.43
N LEU A 20 11.23 -6.51 18.49
CA LEU A 20 10.39 -6.27 17.32
C LEU A 20 9.05 -6.98 17.50
N ALA A 21 7.97 -6.21 17.56
CA ALA A 21 6.60 -6.68 17.49
C ALA A 21 6.16 -6.74 16.01
N TYR A 22 5.68 -7.91 15.59
CA TYR A 22 5.15 -8.14 14.26
C TYR A 22 3.66 -8.44 14.32
N SER A 23 2.88 -7.83 13.43
CA SER A 23 1.49 -8.21 13.19
C SER A 23 1.17 -8.33 11.70
N SER A 24 0.34 -9.29 11.33
CA SER A 24 -0.21 -9.41 9.98
C SER A 24 -1.69 -9.74 10.01
N ILE A 25 -2.48 -8.96 9.30
CA ILE A 25 -3.94 -9.09 9.21
C ILE A 25 -4.32 -9.31 7.75
N VAL A 26 -5.10 -10.36 7.49
CA VAL A 26 -5.60 -10.69 6.15
C VAL A 26 -7.09 -11.03 6.18
N PRO A 27 -7.84 -10.83 5.07
CA PRO A 27 -9.21 -11.29 4.99
C PRO A 27 -9.28 -12.81 5.14
N ASP A 28 -10.25 -13.31 5.91
CA ASP A 28 -10.58 -14.73 5.98
C ASP A 28 -11.58 -15.07 4.86
N TRP A 29 -11.05 -15.55 3.74
CA TRP A 29 -11.82 -15.87 2.54
C TRP A 29 -11.64 -17.33 2.12
N LEU A 30 -11.41 -18.21 3.08
CA LEU A 30 -11.32 -19.66 2.88
C LEU A 30 -12.57 -20.24 2.19
N ALA A 31 -13.75 -19.69 2.51
CA ALA A 31 -15.03 -20.12 1.93
C ALA A 31 -15.29 -19.60 0.51
N LEU A 32 -14.42 -18.74 -0.04
CA LEU A 32 -14.54 -18.28 -1.43
C LEU A 32 -14.37 -19.48 -2.37
N LYS A 33 -15.14 -19.54 -3.46
CA LYS A 33 -15.01 -20.64 -4.45
C LYS A 33 -14.14 -20.27 -5.65
N ASP A 34 -13.91 -18.98 -5.86
CA ASP A 34 -13.11 -18.50 -6.98
C ASP A 34 -11.64 -18.50 -6.59
N GLU A 35 -10.92 -19.54 -7.03
CA GLU A 35 -9.50 -19.74 -6.73
C GLU A 35 -8.63 -18.62 -7.33
N VAL A 36 -8.98 -18.08 -8.50
CA VAL A 36 -8.22 -16.96 -9.11
C VAL A 36 -8.35 -15.71 -8.26
N LEU A 37 -9.54 -15.48 -7.70
CA LEU A 37 -9.74 -14.39 -6.77
C LEU A 37 -8.94 -14.61 -5.47
N LYS A 38 -8.93 -15.83 -4.92
CA LYS A 38 -8.09 -16.17 -3.74
C LYS A 38 -6.61 -15.91 -4.00
N ASP A 39 -6.10 -16.37 -5.15
CA ASP A 39 -4.73 -16.10 -5.59
C ASP A 39 -4.44 -14.60 -5.59
N PHE A 40 -5.36 -13.79 -6.11
CA PHE A 40 -5.21 -12.34 -6.12
C PHE A 40 -5.19 -11.73 -4.71
N ILE A 41 -6.02 -12.22 -3.79
CA ILE A 41 -6.11 -11.71 -2.41
C ILE A 41 -4.85 -12.02 -1.62
N TYR A 42 -4.32 -13.24 -1.77
CA TYR A 42 -3.20 -13.74 -1.00
C TYR A 42 -1.87 -13.77 -1.78
N GLU A 43 -1.80 -13.05 -2.91
CA GLU A 43 -0.60 -12.95 -3.79
C GLU A 43 0.66 -12.54 -3.00
N ASP A 44 0.53 -11.80 -1.89
CA ASP A 44 1.66 -11.38 -1.04
C ASP A 44 2.20 -12.50 -0.11
N PHE A 45 1.46 -13.60 0.02
CA PHE A 45 1.75 -14.68 0.97
C PHE A 45 2.06 -16.01 0.29
N PHE A 46 1.44 -16.29 -0.85
CA PHE A 46 1.55 -17.57 -1.53
C PHE A 46 1.91 -17.42 -2.99
N VAL A 47 2.78 -18.32 -3.44
CA VAL A 47 3.10 -18.43 -4.87
C VAL A 47 2.13 -19.42 -5.54
N LYS A 48 1.75 -20.53 -4.87
CA LYS A 48 0.73 -21.53 -5.26
C LYS A 48 0.42 -22.45 -4.06
N ALA A 49 -0.62 -22.20 -3.26
CA ALA A 49 -0.93 -23.05 -2.10
C ALA A 49 -2.41 -23.39 -2.01
N GLU A 50 -2.73 -24.50 -1.35
CA GLU A 50 -4.09 -24.83 -0.95
C GLU A 50 -4.53 -23.84 0.14
N TYR A 51 -5.61 -23.11 -0.11
CA TYR A 51 -6.15 -22.12 0.81
C TYR A 51 -6.93 -22.80 1.94
N ASP A 52 -6.21 -23.24 2.96
CA ASP A 52 -6.74 -23.62 4.27
C ASP A 52 -6.14 -22.75 5.38
N LEU A 53 -6.76 -22.77 6.56
CA LEU A 53 -6.34 -21.92 7.67
C LEU A 53 -4.89 -22.22 8.11
N ALA A 54 -4.49 -23.49 8.14
CA ALA A 54 -3.16 -23.90 8.60
C ALA A 54 -2.06 -23.41 7.65
N ASN A 55 -2.30 -23.46 6.34
CA ASN A 55 -1.38 -22.95 5.32
C ASN A 55 -1.29 -21.42 5.37
N ILE A 56 -2.39 -20.71 5.64
CA ILE A 56 -2.37 -19.25 5.86
C ILE A 56 -1.56 -18.91 7.11
N GLU A 57 -1.81 -19.56 8.23
CA GLU A 57 -1.05 -19.35 9.45
C GLU A 57 0.44 -19.64 9.26
N ASP A 58 0.81 -20.72 8.57
CA ASP A 58 2.22 -21.04 8.28
C ASP A 58 2.86 -20.01 7.34
N ALA A 59 2.14 -19.51 6.33
CA ALA A 59 2.63 -18.45 5.45
C ALA A 59 2.84 -17.13 6.19
N LEU A 60 1.92 -16.74 7.07
CA LEU A 60 2.04 -15.56 7.94
C LEU A 60 3.25 -15.70 8.87
N LYS A 61 3.43 -16.87 9.49
CA LYS A 61 4.59 -17.19 10.33
C LYS A 61 5.91 -17.14 9.55
N LYS A 62 5.94 -17.65 8.32
CA LYS A 62 7.12 -17.55 7.43
C LYS A 62 7.43 -16.09 7.09
N LYS A 63 6.42 -15.25 6.85
CA LYS A 63 6.61 -13.81 6.64
C LYS A 63 7.20 -13.15 7.89
N ALA A 64 6.64 -13.39 9.08
CA ALA A 64 7.18 -12.89 10.35
C ALA A 64 8.66 -13.26 10.54
N LYS A 65 9.01 -14.53 10.33
CA LYS A 65 10.40 -15.00 10.43
C LYS A 65 11.35 -14.31 9.44
N ARG A 66 10.89 -14.01 8.22
CA ARG A 66 11.68 -13.25 7.24
C ARG A 66 11.91 -11.83 7.72
N GLU A 67 10.90 -11.16 8.25
CA GLU A 67 11.04 -9.82 8.84
C GLU A 67 12.04 -9.82 9.99
N PHE A 68 11.90 -10.76 10.94
CA PHE A 68 12.83 -10.89 12.06
C PHE A 68 14.27 -11.08 11.59
N HIS A 69 14.50 -11.93 10.58
CA HIS A 69 15.83 -12.14 10.01
C HIS A 69 16.39 -10.87 9.34
N THR A 70 15.55 -10.11 8.63
CA THR A 70 15.93 -8.84 8.02
C THR A 70 16.38 -7.83 9.08
N TYR A 71 15.57 -7.64 10.13
CA TYR A 71 15.91 -6.69 11.20
C TYR A 71 17.08 -7.13 12.07
N GLN A 72 17.22 -8.44 12.31
CA GLN A 72 18.38 -8.98 13.00
C GLN A 72 19.67 -8.67 12.22
N LYS A 73 19.64 -8.81 10.89
CA LYS A 73 20.78 -8.42 10.03
C LYS A 73 21.06 -6.93 10.10
N ILE A 74 20.03 -6.08 10.09
CA ILE A 74 20.19 -4.62 10.19
C ILE A 74 20.88 -4.25 11.50
N ILE A 75 20.48 -4.82 12.63
CA ILE A 75 21.12 -4.58 13.93
C ILE A 75 22.54 -5.14 13.96
N ASN A 76 22.74 -6.37 13.48
CA ASN A 76 24.07 -6.99 13.50
C ASN A 76 25.07 -6.26 12.60
N ASN A 77 24.62 -5.70 11.47
CA ASN A 77 25.48 -4.91 10.58
C ASN A 77 25.76 -3.51 11.15
N ASN A 78 24.85 -2.98 11.97
CA ASN A 78 25.05 -1.77 12.75
C ASN A 78 25.56 -2.13 14.15
N LEU A 79 26.76 -2.71 14.23
CA LEU A 79 27.40 -3.25 15.45
C LEU A 79 27.42 -2.32 16.68
N ASN A 80 27.13 -1.02 16.49
CA ASN A 80 27.10 0.01 17.53
C ASN A 80 25.69 0.53 17.87
N TYR A 81 24.63 -0.06 17.33
CA TYR A 81 23.27 0.33 17.69
C TYR A 81 22.91 -0.22 19.08
N ILE A 82 23.21 0.58 20.09
CA ILE A 82 22.82 0.35 21.48
C ILE A 82 21.96 1.55 21.87
N PRO A 83 20.62 1.41 21.86
CA PRO A 83 19.77 2.51 22.28
C PRO A 83 19.98 2.79 23.77
N SER A 84 19.81 4.05 24.17
CA SER A 84 19.96 4.47 25.57
C SER A 84 18.86 3.91 26.48
N GLU A 85 17.74 3.50 25.90
CA GLU A 85 16.60 2.88 26.57
C GLU A 85 16.14 1.64 25.81
N LYS A 86 15.27 0.83 26.43
CA LYS A 86 14.65 -0.30 25.72
C LYS A 86 13.68 0.22 24.66
N GLU A 87 13.77 -0.33 23.46
CA GLU A 87 12.94 0.03 22.33
C GLU A 87 12.01 -1.12 21.94
N GLU A 88 10.81 -0.76 21.53
CA GLU A 88 9.83 -1.64 20.90
C GLU A 88 9.63 -1.16 19.46
N TRP A 89 10.20 -1.92 18.52
CA TRP A 89 10.01 -1.71 17.09
C TRP A 89 8.74 -2.42 16.66
N ILE A 90 8.06 -1.86 15.67
CA ILE A 90 6.80 -2.39 15.17
C ILE A 90 6.92 -2.61 13.66
N ALA A 91 6.46 -3.78 13.20
CA ALA A 91 6.24 -4.10 11.81
C ALA A 91 4.81 -4.65 11.65
N GLU A 92 3.93 -3.91 10.99
CA GLU A 92 2.55 -4.30 10.73
C GLU A 92 2.33 -4.51 9.24
N HIS A 93 1.53 -5.51 8.91
CA HIS A 93 1.10 -5.80 7.56
C HIS A 93 -0.41 -5.99 7.52
N GLU A 94 -1.12 -5.23 6.68
CA GLU A 94 -2.58 -5.33 6.58
C GLU A 94 -3.01 -5.46 5.12
N VAL A 95 -3.80 -6.48 4.82
CA VAL A 95 -4.53 -6.60 3.54
C VAL A 95 -6.00 -6.32 3.77
N LYS A 96 -6.56 -5.41 2.98
CA LYS A 96 -7.94 -4.95 3.16
C LYS A 96 -8.68 -4.79 1.84
N ILE A 97 -9.93 -5.24 1.82
CA ILE A 97 -10.86 -4.90 0.73
C ILE A 97 -11.39 -3.49 0.95
N GLU A 98 -11.00 -2.59 0.08
CA GLU A 98 -11.37 -1.18 0.13
C GLU A 98 -12.74 -0.94 -0.51
N SER A 99 -12.98 -1.52 -1.68
CA SER A 99 -14.27 -1.39 -2.34
C SER A 99 -14.56 -2.52 -3.32
N ALA A 100 -15.84 -2.65 -3.66
CA ALA A 100 -16.32 -3.49 -4.75
C ALA A 100 -17.34 -2.65 -5.55
N ILE A 101 -16.96 -2.23 -6.76
CA ILE A 101 -17.77 -1.34 -7.60
C ILE A 101 -17.67 -1.75 -9.07
N HIS A 102 -18.80 -1.77 -9.79
CA HIS A 102 -18.86 -2.12 -11.22
C HIS A 102 -18.05 -3.39 -11.55
N ASP A 103 -18.22 -4.46 -10.75
CA ASP A 103 -17.50 -5.73 -10.87
C ASP A 103 -15.97 -5.63 -10.75
N TYR A 104 -15.45 -4.52 -10.22
CA TYR A 104 -14.06 -4.39 -9.78
C TYR A 104 -13.98 -4.58 -8.28
N LEU A 105 -13.03 -5.41 -7.83
CA LEU A 105 -12.64 -5.51 -6.43
C LEU A 105 -11.33 -4.74 -6.24
N ILE A 106 -11.31 -3.83 -5.27
CA ILE A 106 -10.13 -3.05 -4.93
C ILE A 106 -9.62 -3.52 -3.57
N VAL A 107 -8.36 -3.93 -3.54
CA VAL A 107 -7.66 -4.42 -2.35
C VAL A 107 -6.45 -3.52 -2.10
N SER A 108 -6.30 -3.05 -0.86
CA SER A 108 -5.10 -2.37 -0.40
C SER A 108 -4.22 -3.35 0.37
N THR A 109 -2.91 -3.18 0.25
CA THR A 109 -1.91 -3.76 1.14
C THR A 109 -1.16 -2.62 1.80
N THR A 110 -1.10 -2.61 3.13
CA THR A 110 -0.35 -1.64 3.93
C THR A 110 0.78 -2.34 4.65
N HIS A 111 1.99 -1.81 4.54
CA HIS A 111 3.11 -2.14 5.42
C HIS A 111 3.42 -0.92 6.28
N TYR A 112 3.47 -1.09 7.59
CA TYR A 112 3.82 -0.05 8.54
C TYR A 112 5.02 -0.47 9.37
N TYR A 113 6.03 0.38 9.42
CA TYR A 113 7.23 0.17 10.23
C TYR A 113 7.43 1.37 11.14
N CYS A 114 7.68 1.11 12.42
CA CYS A 114 8.08 2.09 13.41
C CYS A 114 9.35 1.58 14.08
N LEU A 115 10.48 2.22 13.81
CA LEU A 115 11.80 1.85 14.33
C LEU A 115 12.34 2.98 15.19
N GLY A 116 13.18 2.63 16.16
CA GLY A 116 13.82 3.58 17.07
C GLY A 116 13.07 3.76 18.38
N ALA A 117 13.26 4.93 19.00
CA ALA A 117 12.76 5.24 20.33
C ALA A 117 11.22 5.16 20.43
N VAL A 118 10.71 5.28 21.67
CA VAL A 118 9.29 5.18 22.02
C VAL A 118 8.40 5.85 20.97
N ARG A 119 7.44 5.07 20.42
CA ARG A 119 6.37 5.53 19.53
C ARG A 119 5.82 6.85 20.04
N GLY A 120 6.22 7.99 19.48
CA GLY A 120 6.10 9.21 20.27
C GLY A 120 6.98 10.33 19.81
N THR A 121 8.25 9.98 19.70
CA THR A 121 9.36 10.92 19.85
C THR A 121 9.85 11.44 18.52
N ALA A 122 10.48 12.61 18.49
CA ALA A 122 11.09 13.16 17.27
C ALA A 122 12.19 12.28 16.64
N SER A 123 12.64 11.24 17.35
CA SER A 123 13.66 10.27 16.91
C SER A 123 13.08 8.95 16.42
N ASP A 124 11.75 8.81 16.30
CA ASP A 124 11.14 7.62 15.72
C ASP A 124 11.15 7.66 14.18
N TYR A 125 11.57 6.56 13.55
CA TYR A 125 11.56 6.40 12.11
C TYR A 125 10.31 5.62 11.70
N HIS A 126 9.39 6.32 11.03
CA HIS A 126 8.16 5.73 10.53
C HIS A 126 8.20 5.60 9.01
N VAL A 127 7.92 4.40 8.52
CA VAL A 127 7.67 4.16 7.10
C VAL A 127 6.30 3.53 6.97
N THR A 128 5.51 4.03 6.02
CA THR A 128 4.27 3.37 5.65
C THR A 128 4.21 3.26 4.13
N GLU A 129 4.09 2.04 3.65
CA GLU A 129 3.90 1.75 2.24
C GLU A 129 2.46 1.29 2.04
N ILE A 130 1.76 1.89 1.08
CA ILE A 130 0.43 1.43 0.69
C ILE A 130 0.41 1.18 -0.81
N THR A 131 -0.01 -0.01 -1.19
CA THR A 131 -0.25 -0.38 -2.57
C THR A 131 -1.71 -0.76 -2.75
N TYR A 132 -2.24 -0.51 -3.95
CA TYR A 132 -3.57 -0.91 -4.35
C TYR A 132 -3.47 -1.89 -5.52
N ARG A 133 -4.28 -2.93 -5.45
CA ARG A 133 -4.50 -3.87 -6.55
C ARG A 133 -5.97 -3.89 -6.89
N ILE A 134 -6.25 -4.05 -8.16
CA ILE A 134 -7.61 -4.06 -8.69
C ILE A 134 -7.82 -5.37 -9.43
N PHE A 135 -8.92 -6.05 -9.14
CA PHE A 135 -9.32 -7.29 -9.80
C PHE A 135 -10.61 -7.07 -10.57
N ASP A 136 -10.60 -7.43 -11.84
CA ASP A 136 -11.81 -7.49 -12.65
C ASP A 136 -12.51 -8.82 -12.39
N VAL A 137 -13.58 -8.80 -11.59
CA VAL A 137 -14.35 -9.99 -11.21
C VAL A 137 -15.00 -10.65 -12.43
N ARG A 138 -15.37 -9.87 -13.44
CA ARG A 138 -16.02 -10.38 -14.66
C ARG A 138 -15.03 -11.12 -15.56
N LYS A 139 -13.83 -10.54 -15.74
CA LYS A 139 -12.78 -11.13 -16.59
C LYS A 139 -11.86 -12.11 -15.84
N LYS A 140 -11.90 -12.09 -14.51
CA LYS A 140 -11.01 -12.83 -13.61
C LYS A 140 -9.53 -12.52 -13.83
N ILE A 141 -9.21 -11.23 -13.98
CA ILE A 141 -7.83 -10.76 -14.19
C ILE A 141 -7.50 -9.58 -13.28
N LYS A 142 -6.22 -9.45 -12.95
CA LYS A 142 -5.66 -8.23 -12.37
C LYS A 142 -5.74 -7.10 -13.41
N VAL A 143 -6.24 -5.95 -12.99
CA VAL A 143 -6.36 -4.74 -13.80
C VAL A 143 -5.06 -3.96 -13.67
N ASN A 144 -4.43 -3.68 -14.80
CA ASN A 144 -3.27 -2.81 -14.89
C ASN A 144 -3.72 -1.38 -15.23
N LEU A 145 -2.80 -0.44 -15.07
CA LEU A 145 -3.08 0.98 -15.32
C LEU A 145 -3.60 1.21 -16.75
N TYR A 146 -2.99 0.57 -17.73
CA TYR A 146 -3.35 0.72 -19.14
C TYR A 146 -4.63 0.00 -19.58
N ASP A 147 -5.22 -0.83 -18.71
CA ASP A 147 -6.59 -1.32 -18.92
C ASP A 147 -7.61 -0.20 -18.65
N VAL A 148 -7.23 0.80 -17.85
CA VAL A 148 -8.07 1.92 -17.39
C VAL A 148 -7.79 3.21 -18.16
N VAL A 149 -6.52 3.54 -18.39
CA VAL A 149 -6.08 4.76 -19.11
C VAL A 149 -5.34 4.43 -20.40
N ASN A 150 -5.33 5.35 -21.35
CA ASN A 150 -4.64 5.20 -22.62
C ASN A 150 -3.11 5.27 -22.44
N PRO A 151 -2.31 4.41 -23.11
CA PRO A 151 -0.84 4.41 -23.00
C PRO A 151 -0.14 5.69 -23.45
N SER A 152 -0.81 6.53 -24.23
CA SER A 152 -0.29 7.82 -24.72
C SER A 152 -0.37 8.95 -23.69
N ILE A 153 -0.77 8.65 -22.45
CA ILE A 153 -0.93 9.65 -21.40
C ILE A 153 0.40 10.33 -21.06
N ASN A 154 0.40 11.66 -21.04
CA ASN A 154 1.54 12.44 -20.59
C ASN A 154 1.42 12.69 -19.09
N TRP A 155 2.08 11.87 -18.27
CA TRP A 155 2.02 11.96 -16.80
C TRP A 155 2.48 13.33 -16.26
N ASN A 156 3.52 13.92 -16.85
CA ASN A 156 3.96 15.27 -16.50
C ASN A 156 2.83 16.29 -16.67
N GLN A 157 2.20 16.29 -17.85
CA GLN A 157 1.11 17.21 -18.14
C GLN A 157 -0.10 16.93 -17.24
N LEU A 158 -0.49 15.66 -17.08
CA LEU A 158 -1.67 15.29 -16.29
C LEU A 158 -1.51 15.70 -14.83
N ILE A 159 -0.40 15.35 -14.20
CA ILE A 159 -0.17 15.60 -12.78
C ILE A 159 0.06 17.10 -12.53
N ARG A 160 0.87 17.79 -13.34
CA ARG A 160 1.16 19.22 -13.13
C ARG A 160 -0.02 20.15 -13.44
N SER A 161 -0.92 19.76 -14.34
CA SER A 161 -2.09 20.58 -14.74
C SER A 161 -3.24 20.61 -13.71
N GLY A 162 -3.18 19.82 -12.62
CA GLY A 162 -4.23 19.79 -11.60
C GLY A 162 -4.00 20.76 -10.44
N THR A 163 -5.09 21.32 -9.90
CA THR A 163 -5.11 22.17 -8.69
C THR A 163 -5.50 21.41 -7.41
N ASP A 164 -6.21 20.29 -7.55
CA ASP A 164 -6.71 19.51 -6.41
C ASP A 164 -5.68 18.46 -5.98
N ARG A 165 -5.07 18.70 -4.82
CA ARG A 165 -3.92 17.91 -4.34
C ARG A 165 -4.13 17.65 -2.86
N THR A 166 -4.17 16.39 -2.47
CA THR A 166 -4.28 16.02 -1.05
C THR A 166 -3.22 14.97 -0.78
N LEU A 167 -2.18 15.37 -0.04
CA LEU A 167 -1.30 14.39 0.58
C LEU A 167 -2.09 13.61 1.62
N PHE A 168 -2.15 12.28 1.47
CA PHE A 168 -2.46 11.40 2.58
C PHE A 168 -1.16 10.91 3.18
N ARG A 169 -0.78 11.45 4.35
CA ARG A 169 0.23 10.80 5.19
C ARG A 169 -0.36 9.49 5.69
N THR A 170 0.31 8.40 5.40
CA THR A 170 0.00 7.08 5.94
C THR A 170 0.81 6.89 7.23
N GLY A 171 0.23 6.24 8.24
CA GLY A 171 0.79 6.15 9.60
C GLY A 171 0.21 7.16 10.60
N ARG A 172 1.04 7.68 11.51
CA ARG A 172 0.63 8.48 12.70
C ARG A 172 -0.04 9.83 12.42
N PHE A 173 -0.08 10.26 11.16
CA PHE A 173 -0.67 11.52 10.69
C PHE A 173 -1.89 11.32 9.77
N LYS A 174 -2.57 10.16 9.88
CA LYS A 174 -3.81 9.87 9.17
C LYS A 174 -4.78 11.06 9.30
N GLY A 175 -5.12 11.70 8.17
CA GLY A 175 -6.07 12.82 8.11
C GLY A 175 -5.47 14.23 8.10
N VAL A 176 -4.16 14.42 8.02
CA VAL A 176 -3.56 15.75 7.80
C VAL A 176 -3.47 16.04 6.30
N ASN A 177 -4.33 16.92 5.81
CA ASN A 177 -4.31 17.39 4.43
C ASN A 177 -3.23 18.46 4.25
N ILE A 178 -2.08 18.08 3.67
CA ILE A 178 -1.05 19.05 3.27
C ILE A 178 -1.26 19.40 1.79
N LYS A 179 -1.36 20.70 1.49
CA LYS A 179 -1.36 21.21 0.12
C LYS A 179 0.09 21.21 -0.40
N VAL A 180 0.31 20.54 -1.52
CA VAL A 180 1.61 20.51 -2.23
C VAL A 180 1.48 21.31 -3.52
N ASP A 181 2.44 22.19 -3.77
CA ASP A 181 2.63 22.75 -5.09
C ASP A 181 3.61 21.89 -5.90
N TYR A 182 3.14 20.99 -6.76
CA TYR A 182 3.97 20.17 -7.65
C TYR A 182 5.01 20.97 -8.46
N ASN A 183 4.77 22.25 -8.76
CA ASN A 183 5.77 23.03 -9.50
C ASN A 183 6.87 23.60 -8.60
N LYS A 184 6.67 23.58 -7.27
CA LYS A 184 7.62 24.13 -6.29
C LYS A 184 8.22 23.05 -5.37
N ASP A 185 7.46 22.01 -5.09
CA ASP A 185 7.77 21.01 -4.08
C ASP A 185 8.29 19.69 -4.68
N THR A 186 8.17 19.47 -5.99
CA THR A 186 8.78 18.28 -6.60
C THR A 186 10.27 18.43 -6.83
N THR A 187 11.02 17.39 -6.50
CA THR A 187 12.46 17.30 -6.76
C THR A 187 12.81 16.70 -8.12
N VAL A 188 11.81 16.20 -8.85
CA VAL A 188 11.99 15.53 -10.14
C VAL A 188 11.63 16.42 -11.34
N GLU A 189 12.43 16.32 -12.40
CA GLU A 189 12.15 16.98 -13.68
C GLU A 189 11.00 16.30 -14.42
N LYS A 190 10.95 14.96 -14.36
CA LYS A 190 9.96 14.12 -15.04
C LYS A 190 9.19 13.26 -14.04
N ILE A 191 7.87 13.37 -14.07
CA ILE A 191 6.97 12.52 -13.30
C ILE A 191 6.90 11.15 -13.99
N PRO A 192 7.29 10.06 -13.29
CA PRO A 192 7.18 8.70 -13.82
C PRO A 192 5.71 8.24 -13.88
N GLU A 193 5.49 7.09 -14.48
CA GLU A 193 4.22 6.37 -14.38
C GLU A 193 3.92 6.03 -12.90
N PRO A 194 2.66 6.15 -12.44
CA PRO A 194 2.33 5.83 -11.06
C PRO A 194 2.48 4.32 -10.80
N PRO A 195 3.25 3.92 -9.77
CA PRO A 195 3.44 2.50 -9.45
C PRO A 195 2.17 1.82 -8.93
N SER A 196 1.22 2.59 -8.40
CA SER A 196 -0.03 2.09 -7.86
C SER A 196 -1.16 3.07 -8.14
N PHE A 197 -2.36 2.55 -8.34
CA PHE A 197 -3.56 3.37 -8.55
C PHE A 197 -4.80 2.65 -8.06
N TYR A 198 -5.86 3.41 -7.80
CA TYR A 198 -7.21 2.89 -7.59
C TYR A 198 -8.24 3.92 -8.02
N PHE A 199 -9.52 3.57 -7.98
CA PHE A 199 -10.59 4.50 -8.30
C PHE A 199 -11.81 4.23 -7.43
N ASN A 200 -12.68 5.23 -7.32
CA ASN A 200 -14.01 5.07 -6.74
C ASN A 200 -15.07 5.39 -7.79
N LYS A 201 -16.26 5.85 -7.37
CA LYS A 201 -17.36 6.16 -8.29
C LYS A 201 -17.13 7.41 -9.15
N GLU A 202 -16.21 8.29 -8.75
CA GLU A 202 -16.09 9.64 -9.32
C GLU A 202 -14.65 10.06 -9.62
N LYS A 203 -13.67 9.40 -8.98
CA LYS A 203 -12.27 9.80 -9.00
C LYS A 203 -11.35 8.61 -9.23
N ILE A 204 -10.25 8.87 -9.92
CA ILE A 204 -9.07 7.99 -9.98
C ILE A 204 -7.98 8.59 -9.11
N TYR A 205 -7.23 7.73 -8.44
CA TYR A 205 -6.17 8.05 -7.49
C TYR A 205 -4.88 7.38 -7.95
N PHE A 206 -3.80 8.15 -8.02
CA PHE A 206 -2.46 7.71 -8.38
C PHE A 206 -1.56 7.86 -7.17
N LEU A 207 -0.82 6.81 -6.82
CA LEU A 207 -0.01 6.75 -5.61
C LEU A 207 1.46 6.65 -5.99
N TYR A 208 2.25 7.50 -5.37
CA TYR A 208 3.71 7.51 -5.48
C TYR A 208 4.32 7.40 -4.07
N PRO A 209 5.39 6.63 -3.89
CA PRO A 209 6.27 6.81 -2.74
C PRO A 209 6.70 8.27 -2.67
N ALA A 210 6.63 8.91 -1.50
CA ALA A 210 6.90 10.34 -1.39
C ALA A 210 8.35 10.68 -1.82
N LEU A 211 9.31 9.82 -1.45
CA LEU A 211 10.72 9.91 -1.86
C LEU A 211 10.92 10.03 -3.37
N ASP A 212 10.00 9.48 -4.17
CA ASP A 212 10.12 9.48 -5.63
C ASP A 212 9.77 10.84 -6.25
N LEU A 213 9.07 11.72 -5.52
CA LEU A 213 8.52 12.95 -6.08
C LEU A 213 8.79 14.20 -5.26
N ILE A 214 8.85 14.12 -3.93
CA ILE A 214 8.93 15.26 -3.01
C ILE A 214 9.87 14.95 -1.83
N ASP A 215 10.21 15.96 -1.03
CA ASP A 215 10.98 15.74 0.20
C ASP A 215 10.23 14.84 1.20
N SER A 216 10.84 13.69 1.49
CA SER A 216 10.28 12.60 2.30
C SER A 216 10.05 12.93 3.77
N GLU A 217 10.68 13.97 4.31
CA GLU A 217 10.42 14.40 5.69
C GLU A 217 8.95 14.81 5.89
N ARG A 218 8.23 15.09 4.79
CA ARG A 218 6.86 15.58 4.79
C ARG A 218 5.80 14.53 4.50
N CYS A 219 6.12 13.35 3.95
CA CYS A 219 5.13 12.30 3.70
C CYS A 219 5.76 10.95 3.40
N ALA A 220 5.01 9.85 3.59
CA ALA A 220 5.41 8.50 3.17
C ALA A 220 4.85 8.14 1.77
N VAL A 221 3.59 8.50 1.49
CA VAL A 221 2.91 8.24 0.20
C VAL A 221 2.22 9.50 -0.30
N LEU A 222 2.43 9.82 -1.57
CA LEU A 222 1.79 10.93 -2.26
C LEU A 222 0.65 10.39 -3.13
N GLU A 223 -0.59 10.68 -2.71
CA GLU A 223 -1.79 10.34 -3.46
C GLU A 223 -2.26 11.56 -4.28
N ILE A 224 -2.54 11.35 -5.55
CA ILE A 224 -3.00 12.37 -6.48
C ILE A 224 -4.30 11.89 -7.08
N PHE A 225 -5.37 12.68 -6.93
CA PHE A 225 -6.65 12.32 -7.52
C PHE A 225 -7.02 13.21 -8.69
N LYS A 226 -7.82 12.66 -9.60
CA LYS A 226 -8.47 13.37 -10.70
C LYS A 226 -9.92 12.94 -10.77
N ASN A 227 -10.81 13.90 -11.01
CA ASN A 227 -12.20 13.57 -11.28
C ASN A 227 -12.32 12.88 -12.64
N PHE A 228 -13.29 12.01 -12.79
CA PHE A 228 -13.52 11.29 -14.04
C PHE A 228 -13.82 12.21 -15.21
N ASN A 229 -14.48 13.35 -14.98
CA ASN A 229 -14.74 14.35 -16.00
C ASN A 229 -13.44 14.92 -16.59
N ASP A 230 -12.43 15.17 -15.74
CA ASP A 230 -11.12 15.68 -16.16
C ASP A 230 -10.28 14.61 -16.86
N MET A 231 -10.58 13.34 -16.60
CA MET A 231 -9.88 12.17 -17.13
C MET A 231 -10.54 11.55 -18.35
N LYS A 232 -11.71 12.05 -18.77
CA LYS A 232 -12.58 11.38 -19.76
C LYS A 232 -11.90 11.11 -21.11
N SER A 233 -11.02 12.00 -21.57
CA SER A 233 -10.23 11.80 -22.79
C SER A 233 -9.08 10.81 -22.64
N TYR A 234 -8.64 10.57 -21.40
CA TYR A 234 -7.54 9.67 -21.07
C TYR A 234 -8.01 8.25 -20.77
N PHE A 235 -9.28 8.04 -20.42
CA PHE A 235 -9.79 6.70 -20.14
C PHE A 235 -9.95 5.84 -21.39
N SER A 236 -9.70 4.54 -21.20
CA SER A 236 -9.99 3.52 -22.20
C SER A 236 -11.50 3.46 -22.48
N MET A 237 -11.89 3.08 -23.70
CA MET A 237 -13.31 2.99 -24.06
C MET A 237 -14.05 1.96 -23.19
N GLU A 238 -13.40 0.84 -22.90
CA GLU A 238 -13.98 -0.20 -22.06
C GLU A 238 -14.24 0.28 -20.64
N PHE A 239 -13.27 0.97 -20.04
CA PHE A 239 -13.44 1.53 -18.70
C PHE A 239 -14.58 2.56 -18.66
N LYS A 240 -14.66 3.46 -19.66
CA LYS A 240 -15.74 4.45 -19.73
C LYS A 240 -17.12 3.83 -19.79
N LYS A 241 -17.32 2.81 -20.63
CA LYS A 241 -18.58 2.05 -20.73
C LYS A 241 -18.96 1.45 -19.39
N ARG A 242 -18.01 0.80 -18.74
CA ARG A 242 -18.24 0.09 -17.48
C ARG A 242 -18.55 1.02 -16.32
N MET A 243 -17.91 2.18 -16.28
CA MET A 243 -18.13 3.19 -15.25
C MET A 243 -19.29 4.14 -15.57
N GLY A 244 -19.92 4.02 -16.74
CA GLY A 244 -21.04 4.87 -17.15
C GLY A 244 -20.66 6.33 -17.39
N ILE A 245 -19.43 6.58 -17.87
CA ILE A 245 -18.85 7.93 -18.05
C ILE A 245 -18.52 8.27 -19.52
N GLU A 246 -19.18 7.59 -20.47
CA GLU A 246 -19.11 7.92 -21.90
C GLU A 246 -19.63 9.32 -22.24
#